data_AF-A0A5B7BU64-F1
#
_entry.id   AF-A0A5B7BU64-F1
#
_cell.length_a   1.000
_cell.length_b   1.000
_cell.length_c   1.000
_cell.angle_alpha   90.00
_cell.angle_beta   90.00
_cell.angle_gamma   90.00
#
_symmetry.space_group_name_H-M   'P 1'
#
loop_
_entity.id
_entity.type
_entity.pdbx_description
1 polymer ?
#
loop_
_entity_poly.entity_id
_entity_poly.type
_entity_poly.pdbx_seq_one_letter_code
_entity_poly.pdbx_strand_id
1 'polypeptide(L)'
;MKTSLRKLRGFALHRHGEARERRNRRHQQPLAQLDELDKATQDMQDMSNCYDSLLSAAAAASNSAYEFSESLREMGDCLLEKTALNDDEESGRVLLMLGKVQFEL
;
A
#
# COMPACT_ATOMS: atom_id res chain seq x y z
N MET A 1 60.60 -37.21 -39.98
CA MET A 1 59.18 -36.86 -39.78
C MET A 1 59.10 -35.80 -38.69
N LYS A 2 58.80 -34.53 -39.03
CA LYS A 2 58.73 -33.41 -38.08
C LYS A 2 57.31 -32.81 -38.09
N THR A 3 56.32 -33.53 -37.59
CA THR A 3 54.92 -33.04 -37.58
C THR A 3 54.13 -33.61 -36.42
N SER A 4 54.38 -33.17 -35.19
CA SER A 4 53.47 -33.51 -34.07
C SER A 4 53.24 -32.40 -33.05
N LEU A 5 53.97 -31.28 -33.08
CA LEU A 5 53.76 -30.19 -32.10
C LEU A 5 52.62 -29.21 -32.45
N ARG A 6 52.02 -29.30 -33.65
CA ARG A 6 50.98 -28.34 -34.09
C ARG A 6 49.59 -28.62 -33.50
N LYS A 7 49.36 -29.82 -32.94
CA LYS A 7 48.06 -30.21 -32.34
C LYS A 7 47.88 -29.77 -30.88
N LEU A 8 48.94 -29.40 -30.16
CA LEU A 8 48.85 -28.93 -28.76
C LEU A 8 48.44 -27.44 -28.65
N ARG A 9 48.56 -26.66 -29.73
CA ARG A 9 48.22 -25.22 -29.72
C ARG A 9 46.71 -24.94 -29.73
N GLY A 10 45.89 -25.89 -30.18
CA GLY A 10 44.42 -25.76 -30.23
C GLY A 10 43.75 -25.91 -28.86
N PHE A 11 44.27 -26.79 -28.00
CA PHE A 11 43.67 -27.08 -26.69
C PHE A 11 43.94 -25.98 -25.64
N ALA A 12 45.04 -25.24 -25.76
CA ALA A 12 45.37 -24.14 -24.84
C ALA A 12 44.44 -22.92 -25.00
N LEU A 13 43.91 -22.69 -26.21
CA LEU A 13 43.02 -21.55 -26.49
C LEU A 13 41.57 -21.79 -26.01
N HIS A 14 41.06 -23.03 -26.13
CA HIS A 14 39.74 -23.38 -25.60
C HIS A 14 39.66 -23.28 -24.08
N ARG A 15 40.72 -23.70 -23.37
CA ARG A 15 40.78 -23.62 -21.90
C ARG A 15 40.79 -22.18 -21.38
N HIS A 16 41.38 -21.26 -22.14
CA HIS A 16 41.42 -19.83 -21.79
C HIS A 16 40.08 -19.11 -22.07
N GLY A 17 39.34 -19.54 -23.10
CA GLY A 17 37.99 -19.07 -23.41
C GLY A 17 36.99 -19.43 -22.30
N GLU A 18 36.92 -20.71 -21.94
CA GLU A 18 36.00 -21.20 -20.89
C GLU A 18 36.32 -20.61 -19.50
N ALA A 19 37.60 -20.42 -19.17
CA ALA A 19 38.01 -19.79 -17.91
C ALA A 19 37.61 -18.30 -17.85
N ARG A 20 37.71 -17.59 -18.98
CA ARG A 20 37.33 -16.17 -19.08
C ARG A 20 35.81 -16.00 -19.04
N GLU A 21 35.07 -16.90 -19.67
CA GLU A 21 33.61 -16.91 -19.70
C GLU A 21 33.01 -17.28 -18.32
N ARG A 22 33.60 -18.25 -17.62
CA ARG A 22 33.27 -18.54 -16.21
C ARG A 22 33.57 -17.36 -15.29
N ARG A 23 34.67 -16.63 -15.53
CA ARG A 23 35.03 -15.44 -14.74
C ARG A 23 34.03 -14.30 -14.97
N ASN A 24 33.63 -14.04 -16.21
CA ASN A 24 32.60 -13.05 -16.53
C ASN A 24 31.23 -13.40 -15.92
N ARG A 25 30.79 -14.67 -16.00
CA ARG A 25 29.54 -15.11 -15.34
C ARG A 25 29.56 -14.89 -13.83
N ARG A 26 30.70 -15.16 -13.17
CA ARG A 26 30.88 -14.92 -11.73
C ARG A 26 30.90 -13.45 -11.34
N HIS A 27 31.19 -12.53 -12.27
CA HIS A 27 31.10 -11.08 -12.00
C HIS A 27 29.72 -10.51 -12.34
N GLN A 28 29.01 -11.09 -13.31
CA GLN A 28 27.63 -10.73 -13.64
C GLN A 28 26.61 -11.21 -12.60
N GLN A 29 26.85 -12.36 -11.94
CA GLN A 29 25.97 -12.86 -10.88
C GLN A 29 25.87 -11.92 -9.66
N PRO A 30 26.98 -11.41 -9.08
CA PRO A 30 26.93 -10.44 -7.99
C PRO A 30 26.25 -9.13 -8.38
N LEU A 31 26.47 -8.65 -9.61
CA LEU A 31 25.79 -7.45 -10.13
C LEU A 31 24.27 -7.66 -10.22
N ALA A 32 23.83 -8.83 -10.70
CA ALA A 32 22.41 -9.17 -10.75
C ALA A 32 21.80 -9.29 -9.35
N GLN A 33 22.52 -9.84 -8.37
CA GLN A 33 22.05 -9.92 -6.98
C GLN A 33 21.92 -8.56 -6.31
N LEU A 34 22.80 -7.61 -6.63
CA LEU A 34 22.70 -6.24 -6.14
C LEU A 34 21.50 -5.51 -6.76
N ASP A 35 21.27 -5.65 -8.07
CA ASP A 35 20.10 -5.07 -8.75
C ASP A 35 18.78 -5.64 -8.20
N GLU A 36 18.72 -6.94 -7.91
CA GLU A 36 17.55 -7.55 -7.28
C GLU A 36 17.37 -7.09 -5.82
N LEU A 37 18.46 -6.85 -5.09
CA LEU A 37 18.39 -6.30 -3.72
C LEU A 37 17.93 -4.84 -3.72
N ASP A 38 18.39 -4.03 -4.68
CA ASP A 38 17.97 -2.64 -4.84
C ASP A 38 16.48 -2.58 -5.17
N LYS A 39 15.99 -3.44 -6.08
CA LYS A 39 14.55 -3.57 -6.36
C LYS A 39 13.76 -3.99 -5.12
N ALA A 40 14.20 -5.04 -4.41
CA ALA A 40 13.51 -5.49 -3.21
C ALA A 40 13.47 -4.40 -2.12
N THR A 41 14.53 -3.60 -2.00
CA THR A 41 14.58 -2.46 -1.07
C THR A 41 13.59 -1.38 -1.48
N GLN A 42 13.50 -1.06 -2.78
CA GLN A 42 12.53 -0.11 -3.30
C GLN A 42 11.09 -0.61 -3.08
N ASP A 43 10.82 -1.88 -3.38
CA ASP A 43 9.51 -2.49 -3.17
C ASP A 43 9.10 -2.44 -1.68
N MET A 44 10.04 -2.69 -0.77
CA MET A 44 9.80 -2.57 0.68
C MET A 44 9.48 -1.13 1.09
N GLN A 45 10.16 -0.14 0.52
CA GLN A 45 9.89 1.26 0.80
C GLN A 45 8.51 1.68 0.27
N ASP A 46 8.16 1.25 -0.95
CA ASP A 46 6.86 1.55 -1.56
C ASP A 46 5.72 0.90 -0.79
N MET A 47 5.91 -0.34 -0.32
CA MET A 47 4.96 -1.01 0.60
C MET A 47 4.80 -0.22 1.91
N SER A 48 5.89 0.23 2.53
CA SER A 48 5.83 1.04 3.76
C SER A 48 5.03 2.32 3.53
N ASN A 49 5.34 3.05 2.45
CA ASN A 49 4.64 4.30 2.11
C ASN A 49 3.14 4.06 1.86
N CYS A 50 2.78 2.92 1.25
CA CYS A 50 1.40 2.52 1.05
C CYS A 50 0.68 2.27 2.38
N TYR A 51 1.31 1.57 3.33
CA TYR A 51 0.75 1.35 4.66
C TYR A 51 0.57 2.65 5.44
N ASP A 52 1.53 3.56 5.39
CA ASP A 52 1.41 4.87 6.03
C ASP A 52 0.26 5.69 5.44
N SER A 53 0.11 5.65 4.12
CA SER A 53 -1.00 6.31 3.42
C SER A 53 -2.35 5.71 3.80
N LEU A 54 -2.44 4.38 3.86
CA LEU A 54 -3.65 3.67 4.28
C LEU A 54 -4.02 3.99 5.73
N LEU A 55 -3.02 4.01 6.64
CA LEU A 55 -3.23 4.37 8.03
C LEU A 55 -3.71 5.81 8.18
N SER A 56 -3.11 6.74 7.44
CA SER A 56 -3.57 8.14 7.42
C SER A 56 -4.99 8.28 6.90
N ALA A 57 -5.35 7.55 5.84
CA ALA A 57 -6.71 7.56 5.29
C ALA A 57 -7.73 6.96 6.28
N ALA A 58 -7.37 5.87 6.96
CA ALA A 58 -8.20 5.26 7.99
C ALA A 58 -8.41 6.21 9.19
N ALA A 59 -7.36 6.91 9.63
CA ALA A 59 -7.46 7.92 10.69
C ALA A 59 -8.38 9.08 10.28
N ALA A 60 -8.24 9.60 9.05
CA ALA A 60 -9.12 10.63 8.52
C ALA A 60 -10.58 10.17 8.47
N ALA A 61 -10.84 8.96 7.96
CA ALA A 61 -12.18 8.39 7.92
C ALA A 61 -12.80 8.21 9.32
N SER A 62 -12.00 7.76 10.30
CA SER A 62 -12.44 7.61 11.69
C SER A 62 -12.81 8.96 12.31
N ASN A 63 -12.01 9.99 12.09
CA ASN A 63 -12.30 11.33 12.59
C ASN A 63 -13.57 11.90 11.96
N SER A 64 -13.72 11.79 10.63
CA SER A 64 -14.92 12.23 9.94
C SER A 64 -16.17 11.46 10.39
N ALA A 65 -16.06 10.15 10.65
CA ALA A 65 -17.18 9.37 11.18
C ALA A 65 -17.57 9.84 12.59
N TYR A 66 -16.60 10.13 13.45
CA TYR A 66 -16.83 10.70 14.78
C TYR A 66 -17.53 12.06 14.69
N GLU A 67 -16.99 12.99 13.91
CA GLU A 67 -17.59 14.33 13.71
C GLU A 67 -19.01 14.25 13.13
N PHE A 68 -19.24 13.32 12.20
CA PHE A 68 -20.57 13.06 11.66
C PHE A 68 -21.53 12.56 12.73
N SER A 69 -21.09 11.64 13.60
CA SER A 69 -21.93 11.12 14.70
C SER A 69 -22.31 12.20 15.72
N GLU A 70 -21.39 13.12 16.04
CA GLU A 70 -21.68 14.24 16.92
C GLU A 70 -22.66 15.22 16.26
N SER A 71 -22.51 15.46 14.94
CA SER A 71 -23.45 16.30 14.18
C SER A 71 -24.86 15.69 14.13
N LEU A 72 -24.97 14.35 14.00
CA LEU A 72 -26.26 13.65 14.08
C LEU A 72 -26.89 13.80 15.46
N ARG A 73 -26.10 13.66 16.53
CA ARG A 73 -26.57 13.85 17.91
C ARG A 73 -27.12 15.26 18.11
N GLU A 74 -26.37 16.28 17.72
CA GLU A 74 -26.81 17.69 17.81
C GLU A 74 -28.10 17.95 17.01
N MET A 75 -28.20 17.38 15.80
CA MET A 75 -29.42 17.46 14.99
C MET A 75 -30.61 16.77 15.68
N GLY A 76 -30.38 15.61 16.28
CA GLY A 76 -31.37 14.86 17.04
C GLY A 76 -31.91 15.69 18.21
N ASP A 77 -31.01 16.26 19.01
CA ASP A 77 -31.37 17.13 20.14
C ASP A 77 -32.17 18.35 19.68
N CYS A 78 -31.73 19.02 18.61
CA CYS A 78 -32.43 20.18 18.03
C CYS A 78 -33.86 19.85 17.55
N LEU A 79 -34.04 18.70 16.89
CA LEU A 79 -35.36 18.25 16.43
C LEU A 79 -36.29 17.92 17.61
N LEU A 80 -35.76 17.29 18.66
CA LEU A 80 -36.52 16.96 19.86
C LEU A 80 -36.93 18.20 20.66
N GLU A 81 -36.05 19.18 20.81
CA GLU A 81 -36.40 20.48 21.39
C GLU A 81 -37.53 21.15 20.60
N LYS A 82 -37.45 21.11 19.26
CA LYS A 82 -38.46 21.73 18.39
C LYS A 82 -39.83 21.06 18.48
N THR A 83 -39.89 19.75 18.76
CA THR A 83 -41.17 19.07 19.03
C THR A 83 -41.90 19.69 20.23
N ALA A 84 -41.20 20.05 21.30
CA ALA A 84 -41.82 20.63 22.50
C ALA A 84 -42.42 22.03 22.27
N LEU A 85 -42.02 22.70 21.19
CA LEU A 85 -42.46 24.05 20.82
C LEU A 85 -43.49 24.04 19.67
N ASN A 86 -43.91 22.87 19.20
CA ASN A 86 -44.80 22.75 18.05
C ASN A 86 -46.26 22.52 18.46
N ASP A 87 -47.13 23.46 18.08
CA ASP A 87 -48.57 23.39 18.34
C ASP A 87 -49.32 22.50 17.33
N ASP A 88 -48.69 22.14 16.20
CA ASP A 88 -49.25 21.21 15.22
C ASP A 88 -48.90 19.75 15.59
N GLU A 89 -49.92 18.96 15.89
CA GLU A 89 -49.78 17.61 16.43
C GLU A 89 -49.09 16.65 15.45
N GLU A 90 -49.41 16.74 14.15
CA GLU A 90 -48.82 15.89 13.13
C GLU A 90 -47.36 16.24 12.86
N SER A 91 -47.04 17.53 12.69
CA SER A 91 -45.65 17.97 12.53
C SER A 91 -44.82 17.69 13.78
N GLY A 92 -45.39 17.81 14.98
CA GLY A 92 -44.76 17.45 16.25
C GLY A 92 -44.38 15.96 16.31
N ARG A 93 -45.29 15.07 15.88
CA ARG A 93 -45.02 13.62 15.73
C ARG A 93 -43.89 13.33 14.76
N VAL A 94 -43.89 13.98 13.59
CA VAL A 94 -42.84 13.77 12.57
C VAL A 94 -41.47 14.21 13.09
N LEU A 95 -41.38 15.39 13.72
CA LEU A 95 -40.14 15.89 14.33
C LEU A 95 -39.63 14.96 15.43
N LEU A 96 -40.54 14.40 16.24
CA LEU A 96 -40.18 13.43 17.28
C LEU A 96 -39.55 12.17 16.69
N MET A 97 -40.14 11.65 15.61
CA MET A 97 -39.60 10.47 14.92
C MET A 97 -38.24 10.76 14.28
N LEU A 98 -38.12 11.91 13.59
CA LEU A 98 -36.87 12.32 12.95
C LEU A 98 -35.75 12.60 13.94
N GLY A 99 -36.05 13.18 15.11
CA GLY A 99 -35.08 13.41 16.17
C GLY A 99 -34.57 12.10 16.76
N LYS A 100 -35.48 11.17 17.09
CA LYS A 100 -35.11 9.86 17.65
C LYS A 100 -34.22 9.02 16.74
N VAL A 101 -34.52 8.99 15.44
CA VAL A 101 -33.73 8.18 14.49
C VAL A 101 -32.29 8.67 14.35
N GLN A 102 -31.98 9.94 14.65
CA GLN A 102 -30.59 10.42 14.61
C GLN A 102 -29.69 9.75 15.66
N PHE A 103 -30.26 9.20 16.75
CA PHE A 103 -29.51 8.52 17.82
C PHE A 103 -29.35 7.01 17.60
N GLU A 104 -30.00 6.47 16.55
CA GLU A 104 -29.91 5.04 16.19
C GLU A 104 -28.75 4.75 15.22
N LEU A 105 -28.13 5.81 14.68
CA LEU A 105 -27.02 5.80 13.74
C LEU A 105 -25.69 6.11 14.43
#